data_AF-A0A7C6FLB7-F1
#
_entry.id   AF-A0A7C6FLB7-F1
#
_cell.length_a   1.000
_cell.length_b   1.000
_cell.length_c   1.000
_cell.angle_alpha   90.00
_cell.angle_beta   90.00
_cell.angle_gamma   90.00
#
_symmetry.space_group_name_H-M   'P 1'
#
loop_
_entity.id
_entity.type
_entity.pdbx_description
1 polymer ?
#
loop_
_entity_poly.entity_id
_entity_poly.type
_entity_poly.pdbx_seq_one_letter_code
_entity_poly.pdbx_strand_id
1 'polypeptide(L)'
;MVAKLVFSKWQATLMAPVTFIYNLAMPFLFRLFIPGFKEAYFPALLVFYLMFSLSISLEMQNSAGISRLHLPVTARQVVAANFLFQATIVLFAWLVATLFVTLSPRGTFVPGIIPKASLVALLLSGITTGIGNLLPPKGYQLMSMLVFIALIFVTISGGDANFLPWLSLPVALGASLGGFTLAMALSLLCPPRFV
;
A
#
# COMPACT_ATOMS: atom_id res chain seq x y z
N MET A 1 -4.39 -11.81 -19.55
CA MET A 1 -3.81 -12.67 -18.50
C MET A 1 -3.54 -11.92 -17.21
N VAL A 2 -2.75 -10.84 -17.25
CA VAL A 2 -2.42 -10.00 -16.08
C VAL A 2 -3.66 -9.51 -15.30
N ALA A 3 -4.70 -9.04 -15.99
CA ALA A 3 -5.94 -8.61 -15.34
C ALA A 3 -6.64 -9.75 -14.56
N LYS A 4 -6.60 -11.00 -15.06
CA LYS A 4 -7.16 -12.16 -14.35
C LYS A 4 -6.38 -12.46 -13.08
N LEU A 5 -5.05 -12.26 -13.09
CA LEU A 5 -4.22 -12.40 -11.89
C LEU A 5 -4.52 -11.33 -10.85
N VAL A 6 -4.68 -10.07 -11.28
CA VAL A 6 -5.08 -8.96 -10.38
C VAL A 6 -6.45 -9.24 -9.75
N PHE A 7 -7.42 -9.68 -10.55
CA PHE A 7 -8.74 -10.06 -10.05
C PHE A 7 -8.67 -11.22 -9.06
N SER A 8 -7.91 -12.26 -9.38
CA SER A 8 -7.73 -13.42 -8.49
C SER A 8 -7.08 -13.03 -7.16
N LYS A 9 -6.11 -12.11 -7.15
CA LYS A 9 -5.54 -11.54 -5.92
C LYS A 9 -6.58 -10.79 -5.09
N TRP A 10 -7.41 -9.95 -5.71
CA TRP A 10 -8.54 -9.31 -5.03
C TRP A 10 -9.52 -10.32 -4.46
N GLN A 11 -9.89 -11.34 -5.24
CA GLN A 11 -10.77 -12.41 -4.79
C GLN A 11 -10.18 -13.13 -3.59
N ALA A 12 -8.89 -13.47 -3.60
CA ALA A 12 -8.22 -14.08 -2.45
C ALA A 12 -8.27 -13.18 -1.21
N THR A 13 -8.09 -11.87 -1.40
CA THR A 13 -8.20 -10.87 -0.32
C THR A 13 -9.58 -10.88 0.32
N LEU A 14 -10.63 -10.92 -0.52
CA LEU A 14 -12.03 -10.87 -0.09
C LEU A 14 -12.52 -12.20 0.49
N MET A 15 -11.96 -13.32 0.03
CA MET A 15 -12.27 -14.67 0.52
C MET A 15 -11.67 -14.96 1.91
N ALA A 16 -10.85 -14.04 2.45
CA ALA A 16 -10.44 -14.02 3.85
C ALA A 16 -11.16 -12.88 4.60
N PRO A 17 -12.49 -12.93 4.75
CA PRO A 17 -13.31 -11.79 5.18
C PRO A 17 -12.92 -11.26 6.56
N VAL A 18 -12.57 -12.17 7.48
CA VAL A 18 -12.12 -11.80 8.82
C VAL A 18 -10.84 -10.98 8.75
N THR A 19 -9.85 -11.41 7.96
CA THR A 19 -8.57 -10.68 7.79
C THR A 19 -8.79 -9.33 7.12
N PHE A 20 -9.67 -9.28 6.11
CA PHE A 20 -10.01 -8.03 5.42
C PHE A 20 -10.69 -7.03 6.35
N ILE A 21 -11.68 -7.47 7.14
CA ILE A 21 -12.37 -6.62 8.12
C ILE A 21 -11.40 -6.13 9.19
N TYR A 22 -10.52 -7.00 9.71
CA TYR A 22 -9.48 -6.59 10.65
C TYR A 22 -8.59 -5.50 10.05
N ASN A 23 -8.12 -5.68 8.81
CA ASN A 23 -7.29 -4.69 8.14
C ASN A 23 -8.03 -3.36 7.91
N LEU A 24 -9.34 -3.39 7.69
CA LEU A 24 -10.15 -2.18 7.59
C LEU A 24 -10.38 -1.50 8.95
N ALA A 25 -10.61 -2.27 10.00
CA ALA A 25 -10.97 -1.78 11.33
C ALA A 25 -9.76 -1.27 12.13
N MET A 26 -8.57 -1.85 11.95
CA MET A 26 -7.40 -1.57 12.79
C MET A 26 -6.97 -0.11 12.84
N PRO A 27 -6.95 0.64 11.71
CA PRO A 27 -6.70 2.08 11.74
C PRO A 27 -7.63 2.82 12.71
N PHE A 28 -8.92 2.49 12.71
CA PHE A 28 -9.90 3.12 13.59
C PHE A 28 -9.67 2.75 15.05
N LEU A 29 -9.23 1.51 15.33
CA LEU A 29 -8.82 1.13 16.69
C LEU A 29 -7.59 1.93 17.14
N PHE A 30 -6.60 2.15 16.28
CA PHE A 30 -5.47 3.02 16.61
C PHE A 30 -5.91 4.44 16.93
N ARG A 31 -6.84 4.99 16.15
CA ARG A 31 -7.42 6.31 16.42
C ARG A 31 -8.12 6.37 17.79
N LEU A 32 -8.87 5.33 18.15
CA LEU A 32 -9.67 5.30 19.39
C LEU A 32 -8.82 5.04 20.64
N PHE A 33 -7.78 4.22 20.53
CA PHE A 33 -7.06 3.68 21.69
C PHE A 33 -5.63 4.18 21.86
N ILE A 34 -5.03 4.88 20.88
CA ILE A 34 -3.68 5.44 21.04
C ILE A 34 -3.77 6.84 21.67
N PRO A 35 -3.36 7.01 22.94
CA PRO A 35 -3.33 8.33 23.56
C PRO A 35 -2.33 9.25 22.85
N GLY A 36 -2.73 10.50 22.60
CA GLY A 36 -1.90 11.47 21.88
C GLY A 36 -1.90 11.30 20.35
N PHE A 37 -2.79 10.48 19.80
CA PHE A 37 -2.93 10.34 18.35
C PHE A 37 -3.38 11.65 17.70
N LYS A 38 -2.64 12.11 16.69
CA LYS A 38 -2.98 13.33 15.96
C LYS A 38 -4.08 13.08 14.95
N GLU A 39 -5.31 13.39 15.35
CA GLU A 39 -6.53 13.27 14.55
C GLU A 39 -6.40 13.83 13.12
N ALA A 40 -5.71 14.96 12.97
CA ALA A 40 -5.52 15.63 11.68
C ALA A 40 -4.74 14.78 10.65
N TYR A 41 -3.96 13.78 11.10
CA TYR A 41 -3.17 12.89 10.26
C TYR A 41 -3.78 11.50 10.04
N PHE A 42 -4.94 11.24 10.65
CA PHE A 42 -5.61 9.95 10.53
C PHE A 42 -5.79 9.47 9.08
N PRO A 43 -6.18 10.32 8.11
CA PRO A 43 -6.36 9.87 6.72
C PRO A 43 -5.07 9.34 6.09
N ALA A 44 -3.90 9.89 6.44
CA ALA A 44 -2.62 9.37 5.96
C ALA A 44 -2.31 8.01 6.57
N LEU A 45 -2.53 7.85 7.88
CA LEU A 45 -2.34 6.57 8.56
C LEU A 45 -3.26 5.49 7.98
N LEU A 46 -4.52 5.84 7.70
CA LEU A 46 -5.48 4.95 7.06
C LEU A 46 -4.98 4.48 5.68
N VAL A 47 -4.47 5.39 4.85
CA VAL A 47 -3.89 5.05 3.53
C VAL A 47 -2.71 4.10 3.68
N PHE A 48 -1.73 4.45 4.53
CA PHE A 48 -0.53 3.63 4.72
C PHE A 48 -0.85 2.27 5.31
N TYR A 49 -1.70 2.21 6.33
CA TYR A 49 -2.07 0.95 6.97
C TYR A 49 -2.75 0.02 5.98
N LEU A 50 -3.77 0.50 5.25
CA LEU A 50 -4.48 -0.35 4.28
C LEU A 50 -3.56 -0.86 3.18
N MET A 51 -2.64 0.00 2.69
CA MET A 51 -1.68 -0.41 1.66
C MET A 51 -0.74 -1.50 2.15
N PHE A 52 -0.08 -1.32 3.30
CA PHE A 52 0.90 -2.29 3.80
C PHE A 52 0.25 -3.56 4.36
N SER A 53 -0.85 -3.42 5.11
CA SER A 53 -1.51 -4.57 5.74
C SER A 53 -2.09 -5.54 4.72
N LEU A 54 -2.84 -5.04 3.72
CA LEU A 54 -3.40 -5.88 2.65
C LEU A 54 -2.29 -6.52 1.80
N SER A 55 -1.21 -5.78 1.52
CA SER A 55 -0.05 -6.29 0.81
C SER A 55 0.64 -7.44 1.54
N ILE A 56 0.86 -7.29 2.85
CA ILE A 56 1.49 -8.33 3.68
C ILE A 56 0.59 -9.55 3.82
N SER A 57 -0.70 -9.35 4.15
CA SER A 57 -1.66 -10.45 4.31
C SER A 57 -1.73 -11.31 3.05
N LEU A 58 -1.69 -10.68 1.88
CA LEU A 58 -1.72 -11.41 0.61
C LEU A 58 -0.44 -12.12 0.27
N GLU A 59 0.73 -11.58 0.61
CA GLU A 59 1.99 -12.30 0.38
C GLU A 59 2.06 -13.56 1.26
N MET A 60 1.55 -13.47 2.49
CA MET A 60 1.48 -14.60 3.42
C MET A 60 0.43 -15.64 3.00
N GLN A 61 -0.73 -15.21 2.51
CA GLN A 61 -1.78 -16.10 2.00
C GLN A 61 -1.46 -16.68 0.61
N ASN A 62 -0.68 -15.97 -0.22
CA ASN A 62 -0.27 -16.39 -1.57
C ASN A 62 1.08 -17.10 -1.64
N SER A 63 1.72 -17.41 -0.50
CA SER A 63 2.87 -18.31 -0.45
C SER A 63 2.58 -19.57 -1.29
N ALA A 64 3.15 -19.58 -2.50
CA ALA A 64 3.20 -20.66 -3.49
C ALA A 64 1.92 -21.12 -4.23
N GLY A 65 0.69 -20.78 -3.83
CA GLY A 65 -0.52 -21.46 -4.36
C GLY A 65 -1.15 -20.87 -5.64
N ILE A 66 -1.59 -19.61 -5.60
CA ILE A 66 -2.55 -19.07 -6.59
C ILE A 66 -1.89 -18.76 -7.95
N SER A 67 -0.61 -18.40 -7.97
CA SER A 67 0.15 -18.15 -9.21
C SER A 67 0.62 -19.44 -9.90
N ARG A 68 0.82 -20.53 -9.13
CA ARG A 68 1.42 -21.78 -9.63
C ARG A 68 0.40 -22.85 -10.02
N LEU A 69 -0.79 -22.86 -9.43
CA LEU A 69 -1.71 -24.01 -9.55
C LEU A 69 -2.84 -23.89 -10.58
N HIS A 70 -3.14 -22.72 -11.15
CA HIS A 70 -4.39 -22.55 -11.91
C HIS A 70 -4.28 -21.92 -13.30
N LEU A 71 -3.12 -21.38 -13.70
CA LEU A 71 -3.00 -20.65 -14.96
C LEU A 71 -1.57 -20.74 -15.54
N PRO A 72 -1.37 -21.01 -16.85
CA PRO A 72 -0.05 -20.93 -17.46
C PRO A 72 0.37 -19.46 -17.57
N VAL A 73 1.16 -18.97 -16.62
CA VAL A 73 1.58 -17.56 -16.53
C VAL A 73 3.08 -17.43 -16.58
N THR A 74 3.57 -16.39 -17.26
CA THR A 74 5.00 -16.09 -17.32
C THR A 74 5.41 -15.24 -16.12
N ALA A 75 6.68 -15.32 -15.71
CA ALA A 75 7.22 -14.52 -14.59
C ALA A 75 6.97 -13.01 -14.78
N ARG A 76 7.09 -12.50 -16.01
CA ARG A 76 6.78 -11.09 -16.35
C ARG A 76 5.31 -10.74 -16.12
N GLN A 77 4.37 -11.66 -16.41
CA GLN A 77 2.96 -11.43 -16.16
C GLN A 77 2.63 -11.40 -14.66
N VAL A 78 3.32 -12.23 -13.86
CA VAL A 78 3.20 -12.21 -12.39
C VAL A 78 3.74 -10.90 -11.81
N VAL A 79 4.91 -10.45 -12.25
CA VAL A 79 5.49 -9.16 -11.84
C VAL A 79 4.55 -8.01 -12.21
N ALA A 80 4.09 -7.94 -13.46
CA ALA A 80 3.14 -6.90 -13.88
C ALA A 80 1.83 -6.93 -13.06
N ALA A 81 1.33 -8.13 -12.73
CA ALA A 81 0.14 -8.28 -11.90
C ALA A 81 0.38 -7.80 -10.46
N ASN A 82 1.55 -8.06 -9.88
CA ASN A 82 1.92 -7.58 -8.54
C ASN A 82 1.91 -6.04 -8.49
N PHE A 83 2.56 -5.37 -9.46
CA PHE A 83 2.56 -3.91 -9.52
C PHE A 83 1.16 -3.33 -9.73
N LEU A 84 0.38 -3.85 -10.69
CA LEU A 84 -0.98 -3.36 -10.93
C LEU A 84 -1.88 -3.59 -9.72
N PHE A 85 -1.73 -4.73 -9.04
CA PHE A 85 -2.47 -5.02 -7.83
C PHE A 85 -2.15 -4.01 -6.72
N GLN A 86 -0.87 -3.66 -6.53
CA GLN A 86 -0.44 -2.63 -5.58
C GLN A 86 -1.03 -1.25 -5.90
N ALA A 87 -1.03 -0.86 -7.17
CA ALA A 87 -1.69 0.38 -7.60
C ALA A 87 -3.19 0.37 -7.28
N THR A 88 -3.88 -0.77 -7.46
CA THR A 88 -5.30 -0.89 -7.09
C THR A 88 -5.54 -0.85 -5.58
N ILE A 89 -4.63 -1.38 -4.75
CA ILE A 89 -4.73 -1.24 -3.29
C ILE A 89 -4.58 0.24 -2.88
N VAL A 90 -3.61 0.96 -3.46
CA VAL A 90 -3.43 2.39 -3.19
C VAL A 90 -4.68 3.17 -3.57
N LEU A 91 -5.29 2.86 -4.72
CA LEU A 91 -6.55 3.47 -5.16
C LEU A 91 -7.71 3.15 -4.19
N PHE A 92 -7.81 1.90 -3.74
CA PHE A 92 -8.80 1.51 -2.74
C PHE A 92 -8.60 2.27 -1.42
N ALA A 93 -7.37 2.35 -0.91
CA ALA A 93 -7.04 3.08 0.30
C ALA A 93 -7.34 4.59 0.16
N TRP A 94 -7.06 5.18 -1.01
CA TRP A 94 -7.44 6.55 -1.34
C TRP A 94 -8.95 6.76 -1.29
N LEU A 95 -9.74 5.84 -1.86
CA LEU A 95 -11.21 5.90 -1.83
C LEU A 95 -11.75 5.82 -0.41
N VAL A 96 -11.26 4.87 0.40
CA VAL A 96 -11.68 4.69 1.80
C VAL A 96 -11.33 5.93 2.63
N ALA A 97 -10.13 6.49 2.47
CA ALA A 97 -9.72 7.71 3.17
C ALA A 97 -10.53 8.93 2.73
N THR A 98 -10.85 9.04 1.44
CA THR A 98 -11.70 10.11 0.90
C THR A 98 -13.10 10.01 1.48
N LEU A 99 -13.70 8.82 1.45
CA LEU A 99 -15.02 8.59 2.04
C LEU A 99 -15.04 8.98 3.52
N PHE A 100 -14.03 8.54 4.28
CA PHE A 100 -13.89 8.90 5.69
C PHE A 100 -13.82 10.42 5.91
N VAL A 101 -13.01 11.14 5.14
CA VAL A 101 -12.90 12.61 5.26
C VAL A 101 -14.20 13.31 4.86
N THR A 102 -14.92 12.81 3.84
CA THR A 102 -16.22 13.38 3.44
C THR A 102 -17.32 13.18 4.49
N LEU A 103 -17.27 12.09 5.24
CA LEU A 103 -18.25 11.79 6.30
C LEU A 103 -17.90 12.46 7.65
N SER A 104 -16.68 12.96 7.78
CA SER A 104 -16.18 13.57 9.01
C SER A 104 -16.45 15.09 9.06
N PRO A 105 -16.46 15.72 10.26
CA PRO A 105 -16.72 17.16 10.40
C PRO A 105 -15.74 18.02 9.62
N ARG A 106 -16.22 19.05 8.91
CA ARG A 106 -15.36 19.95 8.11
C ARG A 106 -14.30 20.64 8.97
N GLY A 107 -13.06 20.73 8.46
CA GLY A 107 -11.95 21.46 9.11
C GLY A 107 -11.07 20.64 10.05
N THR A 108 -11.30 19.33 10.18
CA THR A 108 -10.53 18.45 11.07
C THR A 108 -9.20 17.95 10.51
N PHE A 109 -8.98 18.00 9.18
CA PHE A 109 -7.82 17.37 8.54
C PHE A 109 -6.95 18.33 7.75
N VAL A 110 -5.67 17.96 7.64
CA VAL A 110 -4.68 18.73 6.89
C VAL A 110 -5.01 18.76 5.39
N PRO A 111 -5.01 19.93 4.74
CA PRO A 111 -5.27 20.03 3.30
C PRO A 111 -4.29 19.20 2.47
N GLY A 112 -4.81 18.49 1.46
CA GLY A 112 -3.99 17.68 0.55
C GLY A 112 -3.33 16.46 1.18
N ILE A 113 -3.72 16.07 2.41
CA ILE A 113 -3.14 14.91 3.10
C ILE A 113 -3.37 13.60 2.34
N ILE A 114 -4.59 13.37 1.87
CA ILE A 114 -4.95 12.14 1.14
C ILE A 114 -4.12 11.99 -0.14
N PRO A 115 -4.12 12.95 -1.10
CA PRO A 115 -3.34 12.79 -2.32
C PRO A 115 -1.84 12.64 -2.03
N LYS A 116 -1.26 13.41 -1.09
CA LYS A 116 0.15 13.23 -0.73
C LYS A 116 0.44 11.85 -0.15
N ALA A 117 -0.38 11.38 0.79
CA ALA A 117 -0.21 10.06 1.40
C ALA A 117 -0.33 8.94 0.35
N SER A 118 -1.28 9.03 -0.57
CA SER A 118 -1.45 8.04 -1.64
C SER A 118 -0.29 8.03 -2.63
N LEU A 119 0.28 9.20 -2.97
CA LEU A 119 1.47 9.27 -3.84
C LEU A 119 2.71 8.67 -3.16
N VAL A 120 2.91 8.95 -1.87
CA VAL A 120 3.97 8.32 -1.08
C VAL A 120 3.75 6.81 -0.96
N ALA A 121 2.51 6.37 -0.71
CA ALA A 121 2.16 4.96 -0.67
C ALA A 121 2.41 4.26 -2.02
N LEU A 122 2.11 4.92 -3.13
CA LEU A 122 2.39 4.41 -4.47
C LEU A 122 3.90 4.26 -4.72
N LEU A 123 4.70 5.27 -4.36
CA LEU A 123 6.15 5.20 -4.49
C LEU A 123 6.72 4.03 -3.68
N LEU A 124 6.34 3.95 -2.41
CA LEU A 124 6.84 2.94 -1.48
C LEU A 124 6.35 1.55 -1.86
N SER A 125 5.12 1.39 -2.33
CA SER A 125 4.62 0.11 -2.85
C SER A 125 5.41 -0.35 -4.07
N GLY A 126 5.79 0.57 -4.97
CA GLY A 126 6.66 0.25 -6.10
C GLY A 126 8.03 -0.26 -5.66
N ILE A 127 8.66 0.43 -4.71
CA ILE A 127 9.96 0.04 -4.14
C ILE A 127 9.85 -1.31 -3.42
N THR A 128 8.88 -1.47 -2.52
CA THR A 128 8.74 -2.69 -1.71
C THR A 128 8.35 -3.88 -2.58
N THR A 129 7.57 -3.69 -3.63
CA THR A 129 7.24 -4.75 -4.60
C THR A 129 8.45 -5.14 -5.43
N GLY A 130 9.23 -4.16 -5.89
CA GLY A 130 10.47 -4.43 -6.64
C GLY A 130 11.47 -5.23 -5.81
N ILE A 131 11.70 -4.80 -4.56
CA ILE A 131 12.59 -5.52 -3.62
C ILE A 131 11.97 -6.85 -3.19
N GLY A 132 10.65 -6.89 -2.97
CA GLY A 132 9.90 -8.08 -2.57
C GLY A 132 9.99 -9.21 -3.59
N ASN A 133 10.01 -8.87 -4.89
CA ASN A 133 10.26 -9.84 -5.94
C ASN A 133 11.66 -10.50 -5.82
N LEU A 134 12.62 -9.85 -5.17
CA LEU A 134 14.00 -10.36 -4.97
C LEU A 134 14.20 -11.05 -3.62
N LEU A 135 13.32 -10.82 -2.65
CA LEU A 135 13.43 -11.33 -1.29
C LEU A 135 12.54 -12.55 -1.06
N PRO A 136 12.89 -13.44 -0.11
CA PRO A 136 11.96 -14.45 0.36
C PRO A 136 10.75 -13.80 1.06
N PRO A 137 9.59 -14.46 1.15
CA PRO A 137 8.36 -13.88 1.69
C PRO A 137 8.51 -13.27 3.10
N LYS A 138 9.27 -13.93 3.98
CA LYS A 138 9.57 -13.41 5.33
C LYS A 138 10.40 -12.13 5.31
N GLY A 139 11.31 -11.99 4.34
CA GLY A 139 12.11 -10.78 4.15
C GLY A 139 11.26 -9.61 3.65
N TYR A 140 10.37 -9.87 2.69
CA TYR A 140 9.39 -8.88 2.23
C TYR A 140 8.46 -8.40 3.35
N GLN A 141 7.98 -9.33 4.19
CA GLN A 141 7.15 -9.00 5.35
C GLN A 141 7.89 -8.07 6.31
N LEU A 142 9.10 -8.44 6.74
CA LEU A 142 9.90 -7.62 7.66
C LEU A 142 10.16 -6.23 7.09
N MET A 143 10.59 -6.13 5.83
CA MET A 143 10.81 -4.86 5.17
C MET A 143 9.54 -4.01 5.12
N SER A 144 8.40 -4.59 4.71
CA SER A 144 7.12 -3.90 4.63
C SER A 144 6.64 -3.42 6.00
N MET A 145 6.86 -4.20 7.06
CA MET A 145 6.58 -3.79 8.44
C MET A 145 7.49 -2.64 8.88
N LEU A 146 8.79 -2.68 8.58
CA LEU A 146 9.73 -1.60 8.93
C LEU A 146 9.37 -0.29 8.22
N VAL A 147 9.04 -0.34 6.92
CA VAL A 147 8.58 0.84 6.17
C VAL A 147 7.28 1.37 6.76
N PHE A 148 6.34 0.49 7.11
CA PHE A 148 5.09 0.89 7.73
C PHE A 148 5.29 1.56 9.10
N ILE A 149 6.16 1.01 9.96
CA ILE A 149 6.51 1.61 11.26
C ILE A 149 7.15 2.99 11.07
N ALA A 150 8.07 3.13 10.12
CA ALA A 150 8.70 4.41 9.81
C ALA A 150 7.67 5.45 9.35
N LEU A 151 6.70 5.06 8.53
CA LEU A 151 5.61 5.94 8.10
C LEU A 151 4.70 6.36 9.26
N ILE A 152 4.36 5.43 10.16
CA ILE A 152 3.60 5.77 11.37
C ILE A 152 4.36 6.82 12.18
N PHE A 153 5.65 6.60 12.41
CA PHE A 153 6.48 7.55 13.15
C PHE A 153 6.44 8.94 12.50
N VAL A 154 6.66 9.02 11.19
CA VAL A 154 6.60 10.29 10.43
C VAL A 154 5.23 10.95 10.51
N THR A 155 4.13 10.17 10.47
CA THR A 155 2.77 10.72 10.60
C THR A 155 2.46 11.25 11.99
N ILE A 156 2.98 10.62 13.05
CA ILE A 156 2.73 11.02 14.44
C ILE A 156 3.64 12.19 14.85
N SER A 157 4.89 12.21 14.38
CA SER A 157 5.88 13.25 14.70
C SER A 157 5.71 14.54 13.90
N GLY A 158 4.84 14.58 12.89
CA GLY A 158 4.63 15.75 12.01
C GLY A 158 3.98 16.94 12.74
N GLY A 159 4.41 18.17 12.43
CA GLY A 159 3.84 19.40 12.99
C GLY A 159 2.56 19.86 12.29
N ASP A 160 1.56 20.32 13.04
CA ASP A 160 0.13 20.40 12.67
C ASP A 160 -0.22 21.26 11.44
N ALA A 161 0.72 22.08 10.95
CA ALA A 161 0.47 23.02 9.87
C ALA A 161 0.46 22.39 8.48
N ASN A 162 1.27 21.33 8.22
CA ASN A 162 1.39 20.73 6.89
C ASN A 162 1.88 19.28 6.94
N PHE A 163 1.22 18.39 6.21
CA PHE A 163 1.68 17.01 6.02
C PHE A 163 2.81 16.98 5.00
N LEU A 164 3.99 16.51 5.44
CA LEU A 164 5.24 16.48 4.68
C LEU A 164 5.52 17.84 4.00
N PRO A 165 5.89 18.89 4.78
CA PRO A 165 6.03 20.25 4.25
C PRO A 165 7.14 20.38 3.19
N TRP A 166 8.16 19.52 3.28
CA TRP A 166 9.27 19.44 2.32
C TRP A 166 8.88 18.74 0.99
N LEU A 167 7.71 18.10 0.92
CA LEU A 167 7.22 17.40 -0.26
C LEU A 167 5.99 18.12 -0.84
N SER A 168 6.20 18.89 -1.91
CA SER A 168 5.09 19.50 -2.65
C SER A 168 4.30 18.44 -3.43
N LEU A 169 3.03 18.71 -3.71
CA LEU A 169 2.16 17.76 -4.41
C LEU A 169 2.65 17.44 -5.85
N PRO A 170 3.13 18.42 -6.66
CA PRO A 170 3.71 18.12 -7.97
C PRO A 170 4.98 17.25 -7.88
N VAL A 171 5.84 17.52 -6.89
CA VAL A 171 7.05 16.71 -6.67
C VAL A 171 6.68 15.30 -6.22
N ALA A 172 5.71 15.16 -5.31
CA ALA A 172 5.19 13.86 -4.89
C ALA A 172 4.67 13.06 -6.09
N LEU A 173 3.94 13.70 -7.00
CA LEU A 173 3.36 13.06 -8.18
C LEU A 173 4.43 12.60 -9.16
N GLY A 174 5.38 13.48 -9.49
CA GLY A 174 6.51 13.14 -10.36
C GLY A 174 7.36 12.02 -9.76
N ALA A 175 7.72 12.12 -8.47
CA ALA A 175 8.52 11.12 -7.79
C ALA A 175 7.79 9.78 -7.67
N SER A 176 6.49 9.78 -7.35
CA SER A 176 5.73 8.53 -7.21
C SER A 176 5.53 7.81 -8.52
N LEU A 177 5.13 8.53 -9.58
CA LEU A 177 4.92 7.92 -10.89
C LEU A 177 6.26 7.47 -11.48
N GLY A 178 7.29 8.32 -11.42
CA GLY A 178 8.64 7.99 -11.88
C GLY A 178 9.23 6.81 -11.13
N GLY A 179 9.22 6.83 -9.79
CA GLY A 179 9.76 5.75 -8.97
C GLY A 179 9.00 4.44 -9.12
N PHE A 180 7.66 4.48 -9.17
CA PHE A 180 6.85 3.29 -9.36
C PHE A 180 7.06 2.67 -10.75
N THR A 181 7.06 3.49 -11.81
CA THR A 181 7.28 3.01 -13.18
C THR A 181 8.71 2.51 -13.38
N LEU A 182 9.70 3.17 -12.79
CA LEU A 182 11.09 2.71 -12.80
C LEU A 182 11.25 1.36 -12.08
N ALA A 183 10.70 1.23 -10.88
CA ALA A 183 10.73 -0.03 -10.12
C ALA A 183 10.03 -1.17 -10.90
N MET A 184 8.91 -0.87 -11.55
CA MET A 184 8.21 -1.81 -12.42
C MET A 184 9.07 -2.21 -13.62
N ALA A 185 9.66 -1.24 -14.33
CA ALA A 185 10.50 -1.50 -15.49
C ALA A 185 11.72 -2.36 -15.13
N LEU A 186 12.42 -2.02 -14.05
CA LEU A 186 13.56 -2.80 -13.56
C LEU A 186 13.16 -4.23 -13.18
N SER A 187 12.01 -4.40 -12.51
CA SER A 187 11.49 -5.73 -12.13
C SER A 187 11.07 -6.57 -13.34
N LEU A 188 10.60 -5.94 -14.42
CA LEU A 188 10.22 -6.63 -15.66
C LEU A 188 11.44 -7.02 -16.52
N LEU A 189 12.51 -6.23 -16.45
CA LEU A 189 13.79 -6.49 -17.12
C LEU A 189 14.56 -7.62 -16.42
N CYS A 190 14.52 -7.65 -15.09
CA CYS A 190 15.15 -8.66 -14.25
C CYS A 190 14.10 -9.45 -13.45
N PRO A 191 13.24 -10.26 -14.10
CA PRO A 191 12.23 -11.04 -13.39
C PRO A 191 12.93 -12.05 -12.47
N PRO A 192 12.45 -12.23 -11.23
CA PRO A 192 13.07 -13.15 -10.30
C PRO A 192 13.09 -14.57 -10.85
N ARG A 193 14.21 -15.27 -10.62
CA ARG A 193 14.45 -16.63 -11.13
C ARG A 193 13.62 -17.71 -10.41
N PHE A 194 12.96 -17.37 -9.31
CA PHE A 194 12.11 -18.29 -8.56
C PHE A 194 10.74 -18.40 -9.22
N VAL A 195 10.71 -19.15 -10.33
CA VAL A 195 9.53 -19.93 -10.76
C VAL A 195 9.41 -21.13 -9.83
#